data_AF-A0A554JQB9-F1
#
_entry.id   AF-A0A554JQB9-F1
#
_cell.length_a   1.000
_cell.length_b   1.000
_cell.length_c   1.000
_cell.angle_alpha   90.00
_cell.angle_beta   90.00
_cell.angle_gamma   90.00
#
_symmetry.space_group_name_H-M   'P 1'
#
loop_
_entity.id
_entity.type
_entity.pdbx_description
1 polymer ?
#
loop_
_entity_poly.entity_id
_entity_poly.type
_entity_poly.pdbx_seq_one_letter_code
_entity_poly.pdbx_strand_id
1 'polypeptide(L)'
;MGEVIPVEISVYEDRTFTFVLKTSPASALILKAIGKEKGSGKNAVSKVGTITKAQIREIAEKKMPDLNANDVDAAMKIIEGSARSMGVEVR
;
A
#
# COMPACT_ATOMS: atom_id res chain seq x y z
N MET A 1 11.43 12.66 5.08
CA MET A 1 10.15 12.54 4.35
C MET A 1 9.16 11.85 5.26
N GLY A 2 8.04 12.52 5.58
CA GLY A 2 7.02 12.00 6.47
C GLY A 2 6.23 10.86 5.84
N GLU A 3 5.87 9.87 6.64
CA GLU A 3 5.07 8.72 6.23
C GLU A 3 3.59 9.08 6.39
N VAL A 4 2.83 9.07 5.30
CA VAL A 4 1.39 9.37 5.35
C VAL A 4 0.68 8.18 5.97
N ILE A 5 0.21 8.35 7.20
CA ILE A 5 -0.54 7.35 7.96
C ILE A 5 -2.03 7.73 7.85
N PRO A 6 -2.87 6.90 7.20
CA PRO A 6 -4.29 7.15 7.13
C PRO A 6 -4.95 6.93 8.49
N VAL A 7 -5.86 7.82 8.86
CA VAL A 7 -6.64 7.74 10.09
C VAL A 7 -8.11 7.59 9.75
N GLU A 8 -8.78 6.63 10.36
CA GLU A 8 -10.23 6.49 10.32
C GLU A 8 -10.80 7.14 11.58
N ILE A 9 -11.66 8.15 11.41
CA ILE A 9 -12.28 8.88 12.51
C ILE A 9 -13.77 8.53 12.53
N SER A 10 -14.22 7.92 13.62
CA SER A 10 -15.64 7.72 13.91
C SER A 10 -16.10 8.82 14.85
N VAL A 11 -17.08 9.61 14.41
CA VAL A 11 -17.71 10.68 15.19
C VAL A 11 -19.04 10.19 15.73
N TYR A 12 -19.24 10.28 17.05
CA TYR A 12 -20.50 9.92 17.72
C TYR A 12 -21.33 11.18 18.04
N GLU A 13 -22.62 11.00 18.29
CA GLU A 13 -23.56 12.11 18.56
C GLU A 13 -23.25 12.88 19.85
N ASP A 14 -22.60 12.23 20.82
CA ASP A 14 -22.11 12.83 22.05
C ASP A 14 -20.82 13.66 21.86
N ARG A 15 -20.40 13.86 20.61
CA ARG A 15 -19.14 14.51 20.21
C ARG A 15 -17.90 13.77 20.71
N THR A 16 -18.02 12.49 21.03
CA THR A 16 -16.84 11.64 21.20
C THR A 16 -16.30 11.21 19.84
N PHE A 17 -14.99 11.00 19.78
CA PHE A 17 -14.28 10.62 18.58
C PHE A 17 -13.45 9.38 18.87
N THR A 18 -13.59 8.35 18.06
CA THR A 18 -12.64 7.22 18.05
C THR A 18 -11.78 7.35 16.80
N PHE A 19 -10.46 7.31 16.97
CA PHE A 19 -9.52 7.34 15.87
C PHE A 19 -8.76 6.02 15.80
N VAL A 20 -8.76 5.41 14.62
CA VAL A 20 -7.97 4.20 14.32
C VAL A 20 -6.89 4.58 13.33
N LEU A 21 -5.64 4.50 13.78
CA LEU A 21 -4.46 4.70 12.96
C LEU A 21 -4.20 3.42 12.17
N LYS A 22 -4.33 3.47 10.85
CA LYS A 22 -4.03 2.34 9.96
C LYS A 22 -2.60 2.44 9.46
N THR A 23 -1.98 1.33 9.05
CA THR A 23 -0.66 1.42 8.41
C THR A 23 -0.72 2.17 7.08
N SER A 24 0.45 2.65 6.65
CA SER A 24 0.60 3.39 5.41
C SER A 24 0.00 2.67 4.21
N PRO A 25 -0.61 3.42 3.27
CA PRO A 25 -1.28 2.82 2.14
C PRO A 25 -0.28 2.03 1.29
N ALA A 26 -0.76 0.95 0.66
CA ALA A 26 0.11 0.06 -0.12
C ALA A 26 0.78 0.83 -1.26
N SER A 27 0.04 1.78 -1.86
CA SER A 27 0.52 2.69 -2.88
C SER A 27 1.76 3.47 -2.45
N ALA A 28 1.75 4.04 -1.23
CA ALA A 28 2.89 4.81 -0.71
C ALA A 28 4.09 3.90 -0.38
N LEU A 29 3.85 2.71 0.17
CA LEU A 29 4.91 1.74 0.46
C LEU A 29 5.58 1.23 -0.82
N ILE A 30 4.80 0.93 -1.86
CA ILE A 30 5.32 0.52 -3.17
C ILE A 30 6.10 1.67 -3.82
N LEU A 31 5.58 2.89 -3.80
CA LEU A 31 6.27 4.09 -4.31
C LEU A 31 7.60 4.34 -3.60
N LYS A 32 7.65 4.14 -2.28
CA LYS A 32 8.87 4.21 -1.45
C LYS A 32 9.87 3.11 -1.82
N ALA A 33 9.40 1.88 -2.07
CA ALA A 33 10.24 0.76 -2.48
C ALA A 33 10.85 0.93 -3.88
N ILE A 34 10.15 1.59 -4.79
CA ILE A 34 10.67 1.92 -6.14
C ILE A 34 11.36 3.29 -6.22
N GLY A 35 11.38 4.06 -5.13
CA GLY A 35 11.99 5.38 -5.05
C GLY A 35 11.35 6.43 -5.96
N LYS A 36 10.04 6.34 -6.25
CA LYS A 36 9.33 7.32 -7.09
C LYS A 36 8.24 8.05 -6.33
N GLU A 37 8.07 9.33 -6.63
CA GLU A 37 7.06 10.19 -5.98
C GLU A 37 5.67 10.12 -6.64
N LYS A 38 5.58 9.65 -7.90
CA LYS A 38 4.30 9.49 -8.61
C LYS A 38 4.18 8.14 -9.30
N GLY A 39 3.00 7.54 -9.16
CA GLY A 39 2.58 6.36 -9.93
C GLY A 39 2.28 6.71 -11.40
N SER A 40 1.97 5.70 -12.21
CA SER A 40 1.65 5.96 -13.62
C SER A 40 0.27 6.60 -13.74
N GLY A 41 0.21 7.78 -14.35
CA GLY A 41 -1.07 8.42 -14.72
C GLY A 41 -1.82 7.68 -15.84
N LYS A 42 -1.15 6.78 -16.57
CA LYS A 42 -1.74 5.86 -17.55
C LYS A 42 -1.01 4.52 -17.46
N ASN A 43 -1.42 3.72 -16.48
CA ASN A 43 -0.95 2.36 -16.20
C ASN A 43 -0.83 1.45 -17.45
N ALA A 44 -1.69 1.60 -18.46
CA ALA A 44 -1.59 0.84 -19.72
C ALA A 44 -0.49 1.33 -20.68
N VAL A 45 -0.05 2.59 -20.57
CA VAL A 45 0.83 3.25 -21.56
C VAL A 45 2.24 3.48 -21.00
N SER A 46 2.38 3.78 -19.71
CA SER A 46 3.68 4.00 -19.08
C SER A 46 3.83 3.16 -17.82
N LYS A 47 4.83 2.27 -17.81
CA LYS A 47 5.24 1.56 -16.60
C LYS A 47 6.15 2.46 -15.78
N VAL A 48 5.82 2.68 -14.51
CA VAL A 48 6.55 3.60 -13.62
C VAL A 48 7.72 2.93 -12.91
N GLY A 49 7.87 1.61 -12.94
CA GLY A 49 9.04 0.97 -12.34
C GLY A 49 8.87 -0.53 -12.24
N THR A 50 9.89 -1.17 -11.68
CA THR A 50 9.85 -2.57 -11.29
C THR A 50 9.99 -2.68 -9.78
N ILE A 51 9.29 -3.63 -9.18
CA ILE A 51 9.44 -3.99 -7.77
C ILE A 51 9.77 -5.48 -7.69
N THR A 52 10.68 -5.83 -6.79
CA THR A 52 11.09 -7.23 -6.60
C THR A 52 10.12 -7.97 -5.67
N LYS A 53 9.96 -9.28 -5.85
CA LYS A 53 9.18 -10.11 -4.92
C LYS A 53 9.61 -10.00 -3.45
N ALA A 54 10.91 -9.81 -3.21
CA ALA A 54 11.44 -9.61 -1.86
C ALA A 54 10.88 -8.34 -1.21
N GLN A 55 10.86 -7.22 -1.95
CA GLN A 55 10.28 -5.97 -1.46
C GLN A 55 8.76 -6.07 -1.27
N ILE A 56 8.07 -6.80 -2.14
CA ILE A 56 6.63 -7.06 -1.96
C ILE A 56 6.38 -7.82 -0.66
N ARG A 57 7.20 -8.83 -0.35
CA ARG A 57 7.09 -9.58 0.89
C ARG A 57 7.27 -8.70 2.11
N GLU A 58 8.30 -7.85 2.15
CA GLU A 58 8.51 -6.92 3.26
C GLU A 58 7.33 -5.94 3.43
N ILE A 59 6.77 -5.45 2.33
CA ILE A 59 5.59 -4.57 2.34
C ILE A 59 4.35 -5.34 2.84
N ALA A 60 4.18 -6.59 2.39
CA ALA A 60 3.08 -7.45 2.80
C ALA A 60 3.15 -7.78 4.28
N GLU A 61 4.33 -8.09 4.83
CA GLU A 61 4.55 -8.35 6.26
C GLU A 61 4.28 -7.10 7.11
N LYS A 62 4.75 -5.92 6.67
CA LYS A 62 4.46 -4.66 7.36
C LYS A 62 2.98 -4.29 7.35
N LYS A 63 2.28 -4.64 6.28
CA LYS A 63 0.86 -4.31 6.08
C LYS A 63 -0.10 -5.43 6.51
N MET A 64 0.43 -6.59 6.87
CA MET A 64 -0.32 -7.75 7.35
C MET A 64 -1.40 -7.41 8.41
N PRO A 65 -1.14 -6.57 9.44
CA PRO A 65 -2.18 -6.23 10.43
C PRO A 65 -3.37 -5.45 9.85
N ASP A 66 -3.23 -4.78 8.71
CA ASP A 66 -4.30 -4.02 8.05
C ASP A 66 -4.84 -4.71 6.79
N LEU A 67 -4.31 -5.88 6.44
CA LEU A 67 -4.75 -6.66 5.29
C LEU A 67 -5.71 -7.76 5.73
N ASN A 68 -6.76 -7.98 4.94
CA ASN A 68 -7.66 -9.13 5.11
C ASN A 68 -7.05 -10.44 4.56
N ALA A 69 -5.72 -10.59 4.64
CA ALA A 69 -5.01 -11.76 4.12
C ALA A 69 -4.80 -12.80 5.23
N ASN A 70 -5.10 -14.06 4.94
CA ASN A 70 -4.88 -15.16 5.88
C ASN A 70 -3.41 -15.60 5.93
N ASP A 71 -2.69 -15.44 4.82
CA ASP A 71 -1.30 -15.90 4.65
C ASP A 71 -0.46 -14.81 3.97
N VAL A 72 0.86 -14.84 4.19
CA VAL A 72 1.80 -13.88 3.60
C VAL A 72 1.74 -13.91 2.07
N ASP A 73 1.54 -15.10 1.46
CA ASP A 73 1.35 -15.23 0.01
C ASP A 73 0.09 -14.52 -0.50
N ALA A 74 -1.00 -14.55 0.27
CA ALA A 74 -2.21 -13.82 -0.07
C ALA A 74 -2.00 -12.30 0.09
N ALA A 75 -1.29 -11.88 1.14
CA ALA A 75 -0.91 -10.49 1.34
C ALA A 75 -0.04 -9.98 0.18
N MET A 76 0.95 -10.77 -0.27
CA MET A 76 1.77 -10.45 -1.44
C MET A 76 0.90 -10.24 -2.69
N LYS A 77 -0.06 -11.13 -2.97
CA LYS A 77 -0.98 -10.96 -4.12
C LYS A 77 -1.79 -9.66 -4.09
N ILE A 78 -2.21 -9.21 -2.90
CA ILE A 78 -2.93 -7.94 -2.74
C ILE A 78 -2.02 -6.75 -3.07
N ILE A 79 -0.76 -6.81 -2.60
CA ILE A 79 0.25 -5.79 -2.90
C ILE A 79 0.64 -5.83 -4.38
N GLU A 80 0.79 -7.01 -5.00
CA GLU A 80 1.03 -7.19 -6.43
C GLU A 80 -0.10 -6.59 -7.28
N GLY A 81 -1.36 -6.82 -6.91
CA GLY A 81 -2.51 -6.21 -7.57
C GLY A 81 -2.49 -4.68 -7.50
N SER A 82 -2.11 -4.14 -6.34
CA SER A 82 -1.94 -2.70 -6.14
C SER A 82 -0.80 -2.14 -7.00
N ALA A 83 0.34 -2.83 -7.04
CA ALA A 83 1.50 -2.47 -7.86
C ALA A 83 1.12 -2.43 -9.36
N ARG A 84 0.43 -3.46 -9.84
CA ARG A 84 -0.04 -3.56 -11.23
C ARG A 84 -0.99 -2.42 -11.60
N SER A 85 -1.93 -2.07 -10.71
CA SER A 85 -2.87 -0.96 -10.94
C SER A 85 -2.17 0.39 -11.08
N MET A 86 -1.05 0.58 -10.37
CA MET A 86 -0.20 1.77 -10.47
C MET A 86 0.76 1.78 -11.66
N GLY A 87 0.81 0.70 -12.45
CA GLY A 87 1.78 0.56 -13.55
C GLY A 87 3.18 0.17 -13.10
N VAL A 88 3.32 -0.47 -11.94
CA VAL A 88 4.58 -1.06 -11.46
C VAL A 88 4.60 -2.54 -11.84
N GLU A 89 5.68 -2.97 -12.50
CA GLU A 89 5.86 -4.36 -12.90
C GLU A 89 6.54 -5.16 -11.80
N VAL A 90 6.00 -6.34 -11.49
CA VAL A 90 6.57 -7.23 -10.47
C VAL A 90 7.57 -8.17 -11.14
N ARG A 91 8.80 -8.23 -10.62
CA ARG A 91 9.86 -9.10 -11.14
C ARG A 91 10.46 -10.00 -10.06
#